data_AF-A0A329B8G1-F1
#
_entry.id   AF-A0A329B8G1-F1
#
_cell.length_a   1.000
_cell.length_b   1.000
_cell.length_c   1.000
_cell.angle_alpha   90.00
_cell.angle_beta   90.00
_cell.angle_gamma   90.00
#
_symmetry.space_group_name_H-M   'P 1'
#
loop_
_entity.id
_entity.type
_entity.pdbx_description
1 polymer ?
#
loop_
_entity_poly.entity_id
_entity_poly.type
_entity_poly.pdbx_seq_one_letter_code
_entity_poly.pdbx_strand_id
1 'polypeptide(L)'
;MPKIAQGGCELDDAGRKLLALLVALLSAVKPGDKKTYISYKLVHDQLGLPSLGISCEESLRRQGLTALTTWTHDAGVPAITGVIIDTSAMAPEEDYFRLSGRSANDFSWWTSEIEKSKAFDWSDYLLPNLEIEPHTLSSPTLATAVEEANGAAWTVDELRSAVEAYLDMMTRDRAGKPYVKKQYYEKLAGKFNRTAKAFEYRMQNISYVLSLMGRDWLRGLKPAKNVGAQVAGQIEQLLAEAEGRQVAPIVAFEIAVRDEVKKKQLPVPTGSDSPQPFTSASTQYARDPEIKAWILQQAGGVCECCKKSAPFKAADGMPYLEVHHVRRLADQGSDQVSNAVAVCPNCHRELHYGAYSKQLVEQLYLSVERLVCE
;
A
#
# COMPACT_ATOMS: atom_id res chain seq x y z
N MET A 1 -34.55 -32.34 5.71
CA MET A 1 -35.06 -31.31 6.62
C MET A 1 -33.97 -31.02 7.64
N PRO A 2 -33.53 -29.77 7.80
CA PRO A 2 -32.51 -29.43 8.80
C PRO A 2 -33.02 -29.77 10.20
N LYS A 3 -32.14 -30.26 11.07
CA LYS A 3 -32.49 -30.58 12.46
C LYS A 3 -32.84 -29.28 13.18
N ILE A 4 -34.14 -29.06 13.42
CA ILE A 4 -34.61 -28.00 14.30
C ILE A 4 -34.06 -28.31 15.69
N ALA A 5 -33.30 -27.37 16.26
CA ALA A 5 -32.80 -27.47 17.63
C ALA A 5 -34.00 -27.72 18.56
N GLN A 6 -33.93 -28.78 19.35
CA GLN A 6 -34.97 -29.10 20.32
C GLN A 6 -34.96 -28.02 21.42
N GLY A 7 -35.85 -27.03 21.29
CA GLY A 7 -36.25 -26.14 22.39
C GLY A 7 -35.80 -24.67 22.36
N GLY A 8 -35.33 -24.12 21.24
CA GLY A 8 -34.90 -22.70 21.16
C GLY A 8 -35.50 -21.94 19.97
N CYS A 9 -35.68 -20.63 20.11
CA CYS A 9 -36.23 -19.72 19.09
C CYS A 9 -35.55 -19.92 17.73
N GLU A 10 -36.34 -20.03 16.66
CA GLU A 10 -35.82 -20.18 15.31
C GLU A 10 -34.98 -18.94 14.91
N LEU A 11 -33.79 -19.16 14.33
CA LEU A 11 -32.93 -18.08 13.85
C LEU A 11 -33.63 -17.34 12.69
N ASP A 12 -33.71 -16.02 12.77
CA ASP A 12 -34.35 -15.19 11.75
C ASP A 12 -33.53 -15.13 10.45
N ASP A 13 -34.15 -14.63 9.38
CA ASP A 13 -33.51 -14.57 8.05
C ASP A 13 -32.22 -13.73 8.05
N ALA A 14 -32.18 -12.67 8.86
CA ALA A 14 -31.01 -11.81 8.98
C ALA A 14 -29.84 -12.55 9.64
N GLY A 15 -30.10 -13.26 10.74
CA GLY A 15 -29.15 -14.12 11.42
C GLY A 15 -28.69 -15.28 10.56
N ARG A 16 -29.56 -15.87 9.72
CA ARG A 16 -29.19 -16.93 8.76
C ARG A 16 -28.28 -16.44 7.65
N LYS A 17 -28.55 -15.26 7.08
CA LYS A 17 -27.66 -14.62 6.10
C LYS A 17 -26.29 -14.33 6.68
N LEU A 18 -26.26 -13.80 7.91
CA LEU A 18 -25.03 -13.57 8.64
C LEU A 18 -24.27 -14.89 8.88
N LEU A 19 -24.94 -15.93 9.36
CA LEU A 19 -24.35 -17.24 9.59
C LEU A 19 -23.70 -17.80 8.31
N ALA A 20 -24.42 -17.75 7.17
CA ALA A 20 -23.91 -18.22 5.89
C ALA A 20 -22.64 -17.46 5.46
N LEU A 21 -22.63 -16.14 5.60
CA LEU A 21 -21.44 -15.33 5.33
C LEU A 21 -20.27 -15.71 6.24
N LEU A 22 -20.50 -15.81 7.56
CA LEU A 22 -19.42 -16.15 8.50
C LEU A 22 -18.83 -17.52 8.22
N VAL A 23 -19.67 -18.52 7.89
CA VAL A 23 -19.21 -19.86 7.53
C VAL A 23 -18.35 -19.83 6.26
N ALA A 24 -18.73 -19.05 5.25
CA ALA A 24 -17.92 -18.87 4.04
C ALA A 24 -16.55 -18.22 4.35
N LEU A 25 -16.52 -17.27 5.28
CA LEU A 25 -15.31 -16.55 5.68
C LEU A 25 -14.42 -17.32 6.67
N LEU A 26 -14.94 -18.36 7.35
CA LEU A 26 -14.20 -19.12 8.37
C LEU A 26 -12.87 -19.71 7.87
N SER A 27 -12.80 -20.08 6.59
CA SER A 27 -11.57 -20.62 5.99
C SER A 27 -10.39 -19.66 6.06
N ALA A 28 -10.64 -18.34 5.99
CA ALA A 28 -9.63 -17.28 6.02
C ALA A 28 -9.16 -16.90 7.45
N VAL A 29 -9.95 -17.23 8.48
CA VAL A 29 -9.64 -16.90 9.87
C VAL A 29 -8.67 -17.92 10.47
N LYS A 30 -7.62 -17.46 11.14
CA LYS A 30 -6.67 -18.29 11.90
C LYS A 30 -6.95 -18.12 13.40
N PRO A 31 -7.42 -19.15 14.11
CA PRO A 31 -7.66 -19.06 15.55
C PRO A 31 -6.43 -18.54 16.31
N GLY A 32 -6.64 -17.59 17.22
CA GLY A 32 -5.58 -16.98 18.03
C GLY A 32 -4.81 -15.87 17.31
N ASP A 33 -4.90 -15.75 15.98
CA ASP A 33 -4.37 -14.61 15.22
C ASP A 33 -5.50 -13.63 14.88
N LYS A 34 -5.78 -12.75 15.84
CA LYS A 34 -6.83 -11.71 15.75
C LYS A 34 -6.74 -10.83 14.51
N LYS A 35 -5.57 -10.75 13.85
CA LYS A 35 -5.40 -9.96 12.61
C LYS A 35 -6.08 -10.58 11.40
N THR A 36 -6.52 -11.84 11.51
CA THR A 36 -7.23 -12.57 10.46
C THR A 36 -8.75 -12.56 10.66
N TYR A 37 -9.23 -11.91 11.73
CA TYR A 37 -10.64 -11.85 12.11
C TYR A 37 -11.34 -10.71 11.37
N ILE A 38 -12.64 -10.75 11.23
CA ILE A 38 -13.38 -9.92 10.27
C ILE A 38 -13.93 -8.68 10.97
N SER A 39 -13.91 -7.52 10.31
CA SER A 39 -14.48 -6.29 10.88
C SER A 39 -16.01 -6.24 10.75
N TYR A 40 -16.68 -5.55 11.69
CA TYR A 40 -18.11 -5.22 11.57
C TYR A 40 -18.46 -4.54 10.25
N LYS A 41 -17.57 -3.66 9.77
CA LYS A 41 -17.78 -2.98 8.48
C LYS A 41 -17.80 -3.96 7.32
N LEU A 42 -16.86 -4.92 7.27
CA LEU A 42 -16.80 -5.90 6.17
C LEU A 42 -18.09 -6.73 6.12
N VAL A 43 -18.55 -7.22 7.28
CA VAL A 43 -19.79 -8.00 7.36
C VAL A 43 -20.99 -7.16 6.92
N HIS A 44 -21.07 -5.91 7.38
CA HIS A 44 -22.16 -4.99 7.03
C HIS A 44 -22.21 -4.72 5.51
N ASP A 45 -21.05 -4.42 4.92
CA ASP A 45 -20.92 -4.16 3.47
C ASP A 45 -21.25 -5.41 2.64
N GLN A 46 -20.77 -6.59 3.04
CA GLN A 46 -21.00 -7.86 2.31
C GLN A 46 -22.46 -8.33 2.38
N LEU A 47 -23.18 -8.00 3.46
CA LEU A 47 -24.60 -8.29 3.57
C LEU A 47 -25.49 -7.23 2.89
N GLY A 48 -24.90 -6.14 2.37
CA GLY A 48 -25.64 -5.06 1.73
C GLY A 48 -26.66 -4.39 2.64
N LEU A 49 -26.38 -4.33 3.95
CA LEU A 49 -27.36 -3.88 4.94
C LEU A 49 -27.54 -2.36 4.90
N PRO A 50 -28.76 -1.84 5.10
CA PRO A 50 -28.94 -0.42 5.34
C PRO A 50 -28.22 -0.01 6.63
N SER A 51 -27.68 1.21 6.64
CA SER A 51 -27.03 1.78 7.82
C SER A 51 -28.08 2.18 8.86
N LEU A 52 -28.16 1.41 9.95
CA LEU A 52 -29.06 1.68 11.08
C LEU A 52 -28.24 2.02 12.33
N GLY A 53 -28.40 3.22 12.88
CA GLY A 53 -27.64 3.68 14.04
C GLY A 53 -26.36 4.43 13.66
N ILE A 54 -25.43 4.55 14.62
CA ILE A 54 -24.23 5.41 14.51
C ILE A 54 -22.97 4.66 14.05
N SER A 55 -22.99 3.32 14.00
CA SER A 55 -21.86 2.47 13.61
C SER A 55 -22.31 1.20 12.88
N CYS A 56 -21.41 0.59 12.10
CA CYS A 56 -21.67 -0.71 11.45
C CYS A 56 -21.93 -1.82 12.47
N GLU A 57 -21.29 -1.76 13.65
CA GLU A 57 -21.55 -2.65 14.77
C GLU A 57 -23.01 -2.56 15.24
N GLU A 58 -23.47 -1.36 15.61
CA GLU A 58 -24.85 -1.15 16.07
C GLU A 58 -25.87 -1.52 14.96
N SER A 59 -25.50 -1.25 13.71
CA SER A 59 -26.30 -1.64 12.55
C SER A 59 -26.42 -3.15 12.40
N LEU A 60 -25.35 -3.91 12.64
CA LEU A 60 -25.38 -5.38 12.61
C LEU A 60 -26.12 -5.96 13.80
N ARG A 61 -26.00 -5.38 14.99
CA ARG A 61 -26.74 -5.78 16.20
C ARG A 61 -28.25 -5.77 15.97
N ARG A 62 -28.75 -4.74 15.29
CA ARG A 62 -30.16 -4.58 14.93
C ARG A 62 -30.60 -5.48 13.76
N GLN A 63 -29.65 -6.06 13.03
CA GLN A 63 -29.89 -6.76 11.76
C GLN A 63 -29.24 -8.15 11.74
N GLY A 64 -29.38 -8.89 12.84
CA GLY A 64 -29.09 -10.33 12.89
C GLY A 64 -27.93 -10.74 13.78
N LEU A 65 -27.00 -9.84 14.15
CA LEU A 65 -25.88 -10.22 15.02
C LEU A 65 -26.35 -10.65 16.42
N THR A 66 -27.22 -9.87 17.07
CA THR A 66 -27.77 -10.22 18.39
C THR A 66 -28.55 -11.55 18.34
N ALA A 67 -29.35 -11.73 17.28
CA ALA A 67 -30.14 -12.94 17.07
C ALA A 67 -29.24 -14.17 16.89
N LEU A 68 -28.17 -14.05 16.10
CA LEU A 68 -27.21 -15.13 15.88
C LEU A 68 -26.39 -15.45 17.13
N THR A 69 -25.88 -14.44 17.84
CA THR A 69 -25.12 -14.66 19.08
C THR A 69 -25.99 -15.37 20.12
N THR A 70 -27.24 -14.94 20.30
CA THR A 70 -28.19 -15.59 21.22
C THR A 70 -28.50 -17.02 20.79
N TRP A 71 -28.79 -17.22 19.49
CA TRP A 71 -29.12 -18.54 18.96
C TRP A 71 -27.97 -19.54 19.08
N THR A 72 -26.72 -19.14 18.79
CA THR A 72 -25.56 -20.04 18.91
C THR A 72 -25.39 -20.55 20.34
N HIS A 73 -25.59 -19.67 21.33
CA HIS A 73 -25.61 -20.02 22.74
C HIS A 73 -26.74 -21.01 23.07
N ASP A 74 -27.99 -20.67 22.72
CA ASP A 74 -29.17 -21.47 23.06
C ASP A 74 -29.19 -22.84 22.37
N ALA A 75 -28.67 -22.91 21.14
CA ALA A 75 -28.54 -24.15 20.38
C ALA A 75 -27.34 -25.00 20.82
N GLY A 76 -26.47 -24.49 21.69
CA GLY A 76 -25.27 -25.18 22.16
C GLY A 76 -24.25 -25.46 21.05
N VAL A 77 -24.24 -24.64 20.00
CA VAL A 77 -23.29 -24.73 18.88
C VAL A 77 -22.14 -23.73 19.08
N PRO A 78 -20.97 -23.93 18.43
CA PRO A 78 -19.83 -23.05 18.64
C PRO A 78 -20.11 -21.58 18.32
N ALA A 79 -19.57 -20.67 19.14
CA ALA A 79 -19.87 -19.24 19.05
C ALA A 79 -19.13 -18.57 17.87
N ILE A 80 -19.66 -18.76 16.66
CA ILE A 80 -19.06 -18.32 15.39
C ILE A 80 -18.98 -16.79 15.27
N THR A 81 -19.87 -16.03 15.93
CA THR A 81 -19.86 -14.55 15.86
C THR A 81 -18.59 -13.93 16.43
N GLY A 82 -17.80 -14.69 17.21
CA GLY A 82 -16.51 -14.27 17.73
C GLY A 82 -15.43 -14.04 16.68
N VAL A 83 -15.67 -14.41 15.41
CA VAL A 83 -14.77 -14.02 14.31
C VAL A 83 -14.95 -12.56 13.91
N ILE A 84 -16.04 -11.89 14.33
CA ILE A 84 -16.28 -10.49 14.07
C ILE A 84 -15.69 -9.66 15.21
N ILE A 85 -14.86 -8.67 14.89
CA ILE A 85 -14.19 -7.84 15.89
C ILE A 85 -14.29 -6.34 15.56
N ASP A 86 -14.20 -5.54 16.61
CA ASP A 86 -13.74 -4.17 16.47
C ASP A 86 -12.22 -4.20 16.22
N THR A 87 -11.78 -3.63 15.10
CA THR A 87 -10.37 -3.66 14.69
C THR A 87 -9.47 -2.72 15.47
N SER A 88 -10.04 -1.78 16.24
CA SER A 88 -9.30 -0.91 17.16
C SER A 88 -9.08 -1.61 18.50
N ALA A 89 -10.13 -2.24 19.04
CA ALA A 89 -10.08 -2.99 20.30
C ALA A 89 -9.47 -4.39 20.15
N MET A 90 -9.45 -4.94 18.94
CA MET A 90 -9.02 -6.30 18.62
C MET A 90 -9.77 -7.35 19.46
N ALA A 91 -11.09 -7.17 19.56
CA ALA A 91 -12.00 -7.98 20.35
C ALA A 91 -13.42 -7.96 19.74
N PRO A 92 -14.21 -9.03 19.94
CA PRO A 92 -15.63 -9.04 19.61
C PRO A 92 -16.41 -8.19 20.62
N GLU A 93 -17.71 -8.00 20.36
CA GLU A 93 -18.60 -7.28 21.27
C GLU A 93 -18.61 -7.88 22.68
N GLU A 94 -18.94 -7.05 23.66
CA GLU A 94 -19.02 -7.48 25.06
C GLU A 94 -20.07 -8.60 25.27
N ASP A 95 -21.17 -8.54 24.49
CA ASP A 95 -22.27 -9.52 24.53
C ASP A 95 -21.77 -10.95 24.18
N TYR A 96 -20.73 -11.08 23.33
CA TYR A 96 -20.13 -12.35 22.94
C TYR A 96 -19.63 -13.16 24.15
N PHE A 97 -18.87 -12.51 25.02
CA PHE A 97 -18.34 -13.14 26.23
C PHE A 97 -19.42 -13.28 27.30
N ARG A 98 -20.27 -12.26 27.44
CA ARG A 98 -21.28 -12.18 28.51
C ARG A 98 -22.30 -13.31 28.42
N LEU A 99 -22.80 -13.61 27.22
CA LEU A 99 -23.80 -14.68 27.00
C LEU A 99 -23.24 -16.06 27.32
N SER A 100 -21.94 -16.27 27.12
CA SER A 100 -21.27 -17.53 27.47
C SER A 100 -20.79 -17.59 28.94
N GLY A 101 -21.13 -16.58 29.76
CA GLY A 101 -20.68 -16.49 31.15
C GLY A 101 -19.17 -16.30 31.31
N ARG A 102 -18.50 -15.73 30.29
CA ARG A 102 -17.05 -15.56 30.23
C ARG A 102 -16.65 -14.12 30.48
N SER A 103 -15.41 -13.93 30.93
CA SER A 103 -14.83 -12.59 31.04
C SER A 103 -14.36 -12.12 29.67
N ALA A 104 -14.42 -10.81 29.41
CA ALA A 104 -14.01 -10.19 28.14
C ALA A 104 -12.52 -10.41 27.76
N ASN A 105 -11.72 -10.96 28.67
CA ASN A 105 -10.29 -11.26 28.48
C ASN A 105 -9.99 -12.76 28.44
N ASP A 106 -11.00 -13.63 28.37
CA ASP A 106 -10.79 -15.08 28.26
C ASP A 106 -10.38 -15.47 26.83
N PHE A 107 -9.17 -15.06 26.43
CA PHE A 107 -8.63 -15.27 25.09
C PHE A 107 -8.42 -16.75 24.76
N SER A 108 -8.14 -17.57 25.76
CA SER A 108 -7.99 -19.02 25.58
C SER A 108 -9.32 -19.66 25.20
N TRP A 109 -10.40 -19.29 25.90
CA TRP A 109 -11.73 -19.75 25.54
C TRP A 109 -12.16 -19.24 24.17
N TRP A 110 -11.98 -17.95 23.89
CA TRP A 110 -12.34 -17.38 22.59
C TRP A 110 -11.61 -18.06 21.43
N THR A 111 -10.31 -18.31 21.57
CA THR A 111 -9.53 -19.05 20.56
C THR A 111 -10.11 -20.45 20.35
N SER A 112 -10.43 -21.16 21.45
CA SER A 112 -11.04 -22.49 21.39
C SER A 112 -12.41 -22.48 20.70
N GLU A 113 -13.23 -21.47 20.91
CA GLU A 113 -14.51 -21.34 20.21
C GLU A 113 -14.32 -21.16 18.71
N ILE A 114 -13.34 -20.37 18.26
CA ILE A 114 -13.06 -20.23 16.83
C ILE A 114 -12.53 -21.53 16.22
N GLU A 115 -11.71 -22.29 16.95
CA GLU A 115 -11.29 -23.63 16.54
C GLU A 115 -12.49 -24.58 16.38
N LYS A 116 -13.41 -24.59 17.36
CA LYS A 116 -14.63 -25.38 17.29
C LYS A 116 -15.52 -24.94 16.13
N SER A 117 -15.71 -23.64 15.91
CA SER A 117 -16.49 -23.13 14.78
C SER A 117 -15.91 -23.57 13.43
N LYS A 118 -14.58 -23.64 13.28
CA LYS A 118 -13.95 -24.16 12.04
C LYS A 118 -14.12 -25.67 11.87
N ALA A 119 -14.15 -26.43 12.97
CA ALA A 119 -14.29 -27.88 12.94
C ALA A 119 -15.75 -28.36 12.89
N PHE A 120 -16.70 -27.48 13.20
CA PHE A 120 -18.13 -27.78 13.26
C PHE A 120 -18.74 -27.86 11.86
N ASP A 121 -19.59 -28.86 11.64
CA ASP A 121 -20.31 -29.00 10.38
C ASP A 121 -21.55 -28.10 10.38
N TRP A 122 -21.44 -26.98 9.68
CA TRP A 122 -22.52 -26.01 9.57
C TRP A 122 -23.56 -26.37 8.50
N SER A 123 -23.35 -27.41 7.68
CA SER A 123 -24.21 -27.67 6.52
C SER A 123 -25.69 -27.83 6.88
N ASP A 124 -25.98 -28.39 8.06
CA ASP A 124 -27.32 -28.60 8.58
C ASP A 124 -28.06 -27.30 8.97
N TYR A 125 -27.32 -26.18 9.09
CA TYR A 125 -27.84 -24.88 9.52
C TYR A 125 -27.84 -23.83 8.39
N LEU A 126 -27.24 -24.16 7.24
CA LEU A 126 -27.23 -23.31 6.05
C LEU A 126 -28.48 -23.56 5.22
N LEU A 127 -29.13 -22.47 4.76
CA LEU A 127 -30.28 -22.58 3.88
C LEU A 127 -29.83 -23.07 2.49
N PRO A 128 -30.47 -24.12 1.92
CA PRO A 128 -30.28 -24.44 0.51
C PRO A 128 -30.80 -23.26 -0.32
N ASN A 129 -29.96 -22.68 -1.17
CA ASN A 129 -30.28 -21.59 -2.11
C ASN A 129 -30.45 -20.18 -1.53
N LEU A 130 -29.71 -19.81 -0.48
CA LEU A 130 -29.60 -18.39 -0.13
C LEU A 130 -28.72 -17.66 -1.16
N GLU A 131 -29.34 -16.96 -2.11
CA GLU A 131 -28.64 -16.06 -3.02
C GLU A 131 -28.06 -14.89 -2.21
N ILE A 132 -26.75 -14.96 -1.92
CA ILE A 132 -25.99 -13.78 -1.54
C ILE A 132 -25.69 -13.07 -2.86
N GLU A 133 -26.43 -12.00 -3.18
CA GLU A 133 -26.21 -11.15 -4.35
C GLU A 133 -24.71 -10.82 -4.45
N PRO A 134 -24.00 -11.30 -5.50
CA PRO A 134 -22.56 -11.33 -5.54
C PRO A 134 -22.02 -9.96 -5.95
N HIS A 135 -22.07 -9.01 -5.03
CA HIS A 135 -21.24 -7.82 -5.14
C HIS A 135 -19.89 -8.18 -4.53
N THR A 136 -18.93 -8.64 -5.36
CA THR A 136 -17.48 -8.79 -5.12
C THR A 136 -16.84 -10.19 -4.98
N LEU A 137 -17.52 -11.32 -5.21
CA LEU A 137 -16.88 -12.65 -5.16
C LEU A 137 -16.11 -13.08 -6.43
N SER A 138 -15.53 -12.15 -7.20
CA SER A 138 -14.71 -12.47 -8.38
C SER A 138 -13.35 -11.77 -8.36
N SER A 139 -12.44 -12.19 -7.47
CA SER A 139 -10.96 -12.11 -7.62
C SER A 139 -10.22 -12.65 -6.38
N PRO A 140 -8.90 -12.94 -6.48
CA PRO A 140 -8.31 -14.15 -5.89
C PRO A 140 -8.21 -14.13 -4.36
N THR A 141 -8.50 -15.30 -3.79
CA THR A 141 -8.38 -15.75 -2.39
C THR A 141 -8.89 -14.78 -1.33
N LEU A 142 -9.98 -15.17 -0.68
CA LEU A 142 -10.61 -14.53 0.47
C LEU A 142 -9.63 -14.03 1.57
N ALA A 143 -8.47 -14.68 1.73
CA ALA A 143 -7.40 -14.25 2.63
C ALA A 143 -6.77 -12.89 2.25
N THR A 144 -6.59 -12.61 0.96
CA THR A 144 -6.11 -11.31 0.47
C THR A 144 -7.17 -10.22 0.63
N ALA A 145 -8.45 -10.55 0.43
CA ALA A 145 -9.56 -9.63 0.71
C ALA A 145 -9.72 -9.33 2.22
N VAL A 146 -9.46 -10.30 3.09
CA VAL A 146 -9.47 -10.13 4.56
C VAL A 146 -8.26 -9.33 5.06
N GLU A 147 -7.06 -9.52 4.47
CA GLU A 147 -5.88 -8.68 4.76
C GLU A 147 -6.06 -7.23 4.28
N GLU A 148 -6.70 -7.02 3.13
CA GLU A 148 -7.04 -5.69 2.60
C GLU A 148 -8.18 -5.01 3.37
N ALA A 149 -9.10 -5.78 3.96
CA ALA A 149 -10.20 -5.26 4.78
C ALA A 149 -9.78 -4.93 6.22
N ASN A 150 -8.76 -5.60 6.77
CA ASN A 150 -8.31 -5.42 8.17
C ASN A 150 -7.31 -4.29 8.39
N GLY A 151 -6.80 -3.68 7.32
CA GLY A 151 -6.37 -2.30 7.35
C GLY A 151 -7.20 -1.57 6.33
N ALA A 152 -8.21 -0.80 6.74
CA ALA A 152 -9.11 -0.05 5.84
C ALA A 152 -8.37 0.39 4.58
N ALA A 153 -8.92 0.16 3.39
CA ALA A 153 -8.29 0.63 2.15
C ALA A 153 -7.90 2.11 2.31
N TRP A 154 -6.68 2.46 1.91
CA TRP A 154 -6.19 3.84 2.06
C TRP A 154 -7.06 4.78 1.24
N THR A 155 -7.70 5.74 1.90
CA THR A 155 -8.52 6.71 1.19
C THR A 155 -7.63 7.70 0.44
N VAL A 156 -8.19 8.34 -0.59
CA VAL A 156 -7.47 9.38 -1.34
C VAL A 156 -7.02 10.51 -0.40
N ASP A 157 -7.82 10.87 0.61
CA ASP A 157 -7.48 11.93 1.55
C ASP A 157 -6.37 11.55 2.54
N GLU A 158 -6.31 10.29 2.96
CA GLU A 158 -5.21 9.76 3.75
C GLU A 158 -3.90 9.76 2.94
N LEU A 159 -3.96 9.29 1.69
CA LEU A 159 -2.80 9.28 0.78
C LEU A 159 -2.32 10.70 0.47
N ARG A 160 -3.25 11.62 0.16
CA ARG A 160 -2.94 13.04 -0.10
C ARG A 160 -2.28 13.68 1.11
N SER A 161 -2.84 13.50 2.31
CA SER A 161 -2.25 14.06 3.53
C SER A 161 -0.86 13.48 3.84
N ALA A 162 -0.63 12.20 3.53
CA ALA A 162 0.68 11.58 3.67
C ALA A 162 1.69 12.14 2.65
N VAL A 163 1.28 12.34 1.40
CA VAL A 163 2.11 12.95 0.34
C VAL A 163 2.47 14.38 0.70
N GLU A 164 1.51 15.20 1.10
CA GLU A 164 1.74 16.60 1.53
C GLU A 164 2.72 16.66 2.72
N ALA A 165 2.52 15.81 3.73
CA ALA A 165 3.44 15.72 4.87
C ALA A 165 4.85 15.30 4.44
N TYR A 166 4.97 14.37 3.50
CA TYR A 166 6.26 13.94 2.96
C TYR A 166 6.97 15.08 2.22
N LEU A 167 6.25 15.82 1.38
CA LEU A 167 6.79 16.96 0.64
C LEU A 167 7.18 18.13 1.55
N ASP A 168 6.43 18.40 2.63
CA ASP A 168 6.81 19.39 3.65
C ASP A 168 8.10 18.98 4.38
N MET A 169 8.21 17.71 4.79
CA MET A 169 9.46 17.19 5.37
C MET A 169 10.63 17.34 4.39
N MET A 170 10.44 17.03 3.11
CA MET A 170 11.46 17.17 2.08
C MET A 170 11.86 18.63 1.84
N THR A 171 10.89 19.55 1.89
CA THR A 171 11.15 21.00 1.80
C THR A 171 11.98 21.49 2.99
N ARG A 172 11.66 21.02 4.20
CA ARG A 172 12.41 21.37 5.42
C ARG A 172 13.81 20.81 5.42
N ASP A 173 13.96 19.54 5.04
CA ASP A 173 15.25 18.85 4.91
C ASP A 173 16.18 19.63 3.97
N ARG A 174 15.67 20.04 2.79
CA ARG A 174 16.39 20.87 1.82
C ARG A 174 16.72 22.27 2.33
N ALA A 175 15.85 22.87 3.14
CA ALA A 175 16.09 24.18 3.71
C ALA A 175 17.03 24.15 4.95
N GLY A 176 17.56 22.98 5.32
CA GLY A 176 18.32 22.79 6.55
C GLY A 176 17.49 23.07 7.82
N LYS A 177 16.16 23.10 7.72
CA LYS A 177 15.26 23.41 8.84
C LYS A 177 15.03 22.14 9.64
N PRO A 178 15.13 22.19 10.99
CA PRO A 178 14.89 21.02 11.82
C PRO A 178 13.43 20.57 11.70
N TYR A 179 13.23 19.26 11.69
CA TYR A 179 11.91 18.61 11.72
C TYR A 179 12.02 17.23 12.38
N VAL A 180 10.94 16.78 13.01
CA VAL A 180 10.89 15.47 13.66
C VAL A 180 9.87 14.60 12.96
N LYS A 181 10.35 13.60 12.20
CA LYS A 181 9.53 12.63 11.45
C LYS A 181 8.35 12.08 12.27
N LYS A 182 8.60 11.67 13.52
CA LYS A 182 7.59 11.11 14.44
C LYS A 182 6.39 12.04 14.65
N GLN A 183 6.61 13.36 14.73
CA GLN A 183 5.53 14.33 14.93
C GLN A 183 4.56 14.39 13.73
N TYR A 184 5.07 14.21 12.50
CA TYR A 184 4.20 14.10 11.32
C TYR A 184 3.33 12.87 11.39
N TYR A 185 3.88 11.74 11.83
CA TYR A 185 3.14 10.48 11.91
C TYR A 185 2.07 10.53 13.00
N GLU A 186 2.39 11.10 14.15
CA GLU A 186 1.45 11.31 15.27
C GLU A 186 0.34 12.30 14.86
N LYS A 187 0.68 13.39 14.15
CA LYS A 187 -0.31 14.35 13.64
C LYS A 187 -1.27 13.70 12.65
N LEU A 188 -0.77 12.88 11.73
CA LEU A 188 -1.60 12.16 10.76
C LEU A 188 -2.45 11.09 11.46
N ALA A 189 -1.88 10.36 12.42
CA ALA A 189 -2.59 9.39 13.26
C ALA A 189 -3.67 10.02 14.14
N GLY A 190 -3.52 11.29 14.55
CA GLY A 190 -4.58 12.03 15.23
C GLY A 190 -5.70 12.48 14.29
N LYS A 191 -5.41 12.67 12.99
CA LYS A 191 -6.38 13.09 11.97
C LYS A 191 -7.16 11.90 11.38
N PHE A 192 -6.53 10.74 11.29
CA PHE A 192 -7.07 9.55 10.65
C PHE A 192 -7.03 8.37 11.61
N ASN A 193 -7.98 7.44 11.53
CA ASN A 193 -8.04 6.27 12.42
C ASN A 193 -6.97 5.20 12.07
N ARG A 194 -5.69 5.60 12.13
CA ARG A 194 -4.51 4.75 11.89
C ARG A 194 -3.41 5.05 12.88
N THR A 195 -2.52 4.08 13.07
CA THR A 195 -1.35 4.25 13.94
C THR A 195 -0.26 5.11 13.29
N ALA A 196 0.56 5.77 14.11
CA ALA A 196 1.75 6.47 13.63
C ALA A 196 2.70 5.54 12.85
N LYS A 197 2.80 4.27 13.26
CA LYS A 197 3.60 3.26 12.55
C LYS A 197 3.07 2.97 11.15
N ALA A 198 1.75 2.99 10.94
CA ALA A 198 1.16 2.86 9.60
C ALA A 198 1.55 4.04 8.70
N PHE A 199 1.58 5.27 9.24
CA PHE A 199 2.03 6.44 8.49
C PHE A 199 3.53 6.43 8.22
N GLU A 200 4.37 5.96 9.15
CA GLU A 200 5.79 5.75 8.89
C GLU A 200 6.01 4.81 7.70
N TYR A 201 5.31 3.67 7.69
CA TYR A 201 5.37 2.70 6.60
C TYR A 201 4.85 3.29 5.28
N ARG A 202 3.78 4.10 5.34
CA ARG A 202 3.28 4.84 4.18
C ARG A 202 4.32 5.81 3.62
N MET A 203 5.10 6.49 4.47
CA MET A 203 6.21 7.33 4.00
C MET A 203 7.29 6.52 3.29
N GLN A 204 7.60 5.30 3.76
CA GLN A 204 8.54 4.40 3.09
C GLN A 204 8.01 3.92 1.73
N ASN A 205 6.69 3.71 1.59
CA ASN A 205 6.08 3.45 0.28
C ASN A 205 6.18 4.66 -0.66
N ILE A 206 6.00 5.89 -0.16
CA ILE A 206 6.23 7.10 -0.96
C ILE A 206 7.69 7.16 -1.43
N SER A 207 8.65 6.84 -0.57
CA SER A 207 10.07 6.73 -0.96
C SER A 207 10.29 5.67 -2.06
N TYR A 208 9.55 4.56 -2.03
CA TYR A 208 9.59 3.56 -3.09
C TYR A 208 9.03 4.08 -4.41
N VAL A 209 7.88 4.76 -4.39
CA VAL A 209 7.31 5.40 -5.58
C VAL A 209 8.30 6.41 -6.18
N LEU A 210 8.89 7.28 -5.36
CA LEU A 210 9.93 8.21 -5.80
C LEU A 210 11.12 7.50 -6.44
N SER A 211 11.58 6.39 -5.87
CA SER A 211 12.70 5.62 -6.46
C SER A 211 12.37 5.02 -7.83
N LEU A 212 11.12 4.59 -8.04
CA LEU A 212 10.65 4.10 -9.34
C LEU A 212 10.55 5.22 -10.38
N MET A 213 10.24 6.44 -9.94
CA MET A 213 10.32 7.66 -10.75
C MET A 213 11.76 8.16 -10.94
N GLY A 214 12.77 7.40 -10.47
CA GLY A 214 14.18 7.75 -10.54
C GLY A 214 14.57 8.94 -9.66
N ARG A 215 13.76 9.24 -8.64
CA ARG A 215 13.87 10.39 -7.73
C ARG A 215 14.49 10.05 -6.39
N ASP A 216 15.12 11.06 -5.79
CA ASP A 216 15.62 10.95 -4.43
C ASP A 216 14.48 10.99 -3.40
N TRP A 217 14.77 10.48 -2.21
CA TRP A 217 13.84 10.29 -1.10
C TRP A 217 14.49 10.66 0.24
N LEU A 218 13.67 10.93 1.27
CA LEU A 218 14.13 11.44 2.57
C LEU A 218 15.05 10.47 3.32
N ARG A 219 16.21 10.93 3.80
CA ARG A 219 17.14 10.11 4.59
C ARG A 219 16.43 9.51 5.82
N GLY A 220 16.63 8.22 6.05
CA GLY A 220 15.99 7.45 7.12
C GLY A 220 14.65 6.80 6.73
N LEU A 221 14.08 7.13 5.57
CA LEU A 221 12.85 6.52 5.05
C LEU A 221 13.16 5.61 3.85
N LYS A 222 13.75 4.45 4.14
CA LYS A 222 14.15 3.52 3.08
C LYS A 222 12.92 3.06 2.27
N PRO A 223 13.01 3.02 0.92
CA PRO A 223 11.97 2.50 0.04
C PRO A 223 11.43 1.13 0.46
N ALA A 224 10.13 1.05 0.79
CA ALA A 224 9.45 -0.20 1.10
C ALA A 224 8.56 -0.64 -0.08
N LYS A 225 8.83 -1.85 -0.61
CA LYS A 225 8.21 -2.35 -1.85
C LYS A 225 6.80 -2.90 -1.67
N ASN A 226 6.34 -3.12 -0.43
CA ASN A 226 5.04 -3.74 -0.19
C ASN A 226 3.96 -2.66 -0.35
N VAL A 227 3.59 -2.40 -1.61
CA VAL A 227 2.52 -1.51 -2.05
C VAL A 227 2.02 -2.03 -3.41
N GLY A 228 0.71 -2.17 -3.57
CA GLY A 228 0.11 -2.60 -4.83
C GLY A 228 0.16 -1.51 -5.92
N ALA A 229 0.04 -1.93 -7.19
CA ALA A 229 0.13 -1.04 -8.35
C ALA A 229 -0.89 0.12 -8.30
N GLN A 230 -2.12 -0.14 -7.85
CA GLN A 230 -3.17 0.88 -7.74
C GLN A 230 -2.79 2.00 -6.75
N VAL A 231 -2.40 1.64 -5.53
CA VAL A 231 -2.03 2.62 -4.50
C VAL A 231 -0.75 3.36 -4.89
N ALA A 232 0.21 2.68 -5.50
CA ALA A 232 1.43 3.32 -5.98
C ALA A 232 1.14 4.32 -7.11
N GLY A 233 0.23 4.00 -8.03
CA GLY A 233 -0.24 4.91 -9.07
C GLY A 233 -0.97 6.13 -8.50
N GLN A 234 -1.78 5.95 -7.45
CA GLN A 234 -2.41 7.07 -6.74
C GLN A 234 -1.38 7.99 -6.08
N ILE A 235 -0.34 7.42 -5.44
CA ILE A 235 0.74 8.20 -4.85
C ILE A 235 1.52 8.97 -5.95
N GLU A 236 1.83 8.34 -7.08
CA GLU A 236 2.47 8.99 -8.23
C GLU A 236 1.66 10.19 -8.72
N GLN A 237 0.34 10.02 -8.89
CA GLN A 237 -0.56 11.09 -9.30
C GLN A 237 -0.59 12.24 -8.28
N LEU A 238 -0.72 11.93 -6.98
CA LEU A 238 -0.75 12.94 -5.92
C LEU A 238 0.57 13.71 -5.81
N LEU A 239 1.72 13.05 -6.02
CA LEU A 239 3.03 13.70 -6.08
C LEU A 239 3.10 14.68 -7.26
N ALA A 240 2.58 14.29 -8.43
CA ALA A 240 2.56 15.13 -9.60
C ALA A 240 1.63 16.34 -9.41
N GLU A 241 0.41 16.12 -8.89
CA GLU A 241 -0.55 17.17 -8.57
C GLU A 241 0.03 18.21 -7.59
N ALA A 242 0.67 17.75 -6.51
CA ALA A 242 1.28 18.64 -5.52
C ALA A 242 2.43 19.49 -6.08
N GLU A 243 3.07 19.03 -7.15
CA GLU A 243 4.15 19.74 -7.85
C GLU A 243 3.66 20.52 -9.09
N GLY A 244 2.36 20.49 -9.40
CA GLY A 244 1.80 21.11 -10.60
C GLY A 244 2.26 20.45 -11.91
N ARG A 245 2.59 19.16 -11.86
CA ARG A 245 3.12 18.37 -12.99
C ARG A 245 2.07 17.42 -13.52
N GLN A 246 2.15 17.12 -14.81
CA GLN A 246 1.51 15.94 -15.41
C GLN A 246 2.60 14.91 -15.69
N VAL A 247 2.36 13.65 -15.34
CA VAL A 247 3.29 12.55 -15.60
C VAL A 247 2.50 11.38 -16.20
N ALA A 248 3.14 10.66 -17.13
CA ALA A 248 2.63 9.37 -17.54
C ALA A 248 2.70 8.40 -16.33
N PRO A 249 1.74 7.49 -16.16
CA PRO A 249 1.71 6.55 -15.05
C PRO A 249 2.78 5.47 -15.23
N ILE A 250 4.02 5.77 -14.85
CA ILE A 250 5.17 4.87 -15.01
C ILE A 250 5.20 3.88 -13.85
N VAL A 251 4.88 4.33 -12.64
CA VAL A 251 5.07 3.54 -11.42
C VAL A 251 4.13 2.34 -11.38
N ALA A 252 2.84 2.54 -11.67
CA ALA A 252 1.86 1.46 -11.68
C ALA A 252 2.22 0.39 -12.72
N PHE A 253 2.65 0.82 -13.91
CA PHE A 253 3.11 -0.07 -14.98
C PHE A 253 4.34 -0.88 -14.54
N GLU A 254 5.37 -0.23 -13.99
CA GLU A 254 6.58 -0.88 -13.52
C GLU A 254 6.36 -1.88 -12.38
N ILE A 255 5.36 -1.65 -11.53
CA ILE A 255 4.97 -2.63 -10.51
C ILE A 255 4.28 -3.83 -11.17
N ALA A 256 3.33 -3.59 -12.07
CA ALA A 256 2.65 -4.66 -12.80
C ALA A 256 3.63 -5.53 -13.59
N VAL A 257 4.59 -4.92 -14.30
CA VAL A 257 5.67 -5.65 -15.01
C VAL A 257 6.46 -6.54 -14.05
N ARG A 258 6.83 -6.03 -12.88
CA ARG A 258 7.56 -6.84 -11.88
C ARG A 258 6.74 -8.00 -11.35
N ASP A 259 5.43 -7.85 -11.22
CA ASP A 259 4.54 -8.91 -10.77
C ASP A 259 4.35 -9.99 -11.86
N GLU A 260 4.25 -9.58 -13.13
CA GLU A 260 4.23 -10.49 -14.27
C GLU A 260 5.53 -11.32 -14.37
N VAL A 261 6.69 -10.68 -14.19
CA VAL A 261 8.00 -11.36 -14.23
C VAL A 261 8.17 -12.43 -13.14
N LYS A 262 7.44 -12.33 -12.02
CA LYS A 262 7.48 -13.35 -10.95
C LYS A 262 6.71 -14.64 -11.30
N LYS A 263 5.90 -14.64 -12.35
CA LYS A 263 5.11 -15.81 -12.74
C LYS A 263 6.04 -16.93 -13.23
N LYS A 264 5.79 -18.16 -12.79
CA LYS A 264 6.61 -19.34 -13.16
C LYS A 264 6.57 -19.63 -14.66
N GLN A 265 5.44 -19.38 -15.30
CA GLN A 265 5.25 -19.52 -16.73
C GLN A 265 4.60 -18.25 -17.25
N LEU A 266 5.25 -17.61 -18.21
CA LEU A 266 4.76 -16.43 -18.89
C LEU A 266 4.59 -16.80 -20.37
N PRO A 267 3.35 -16.99 -20.87
CA PRO A 267 3.14 -17.27 -22.28
C PRO A 267 3.56 -16.07 -23.13
N VAL A 268 3.90 -16.30 -24.40
CA VAL A 268 4.19 -15.22 -25.34
C VAL A 268 2.94 -14.34 -25.46
N PRO A 269 3.02 -13.03 -25.16
CA PRO A 269 1.87 -12.16 -25.24
C PRO A 269 1.48 -11.93 -26.71
N THR A 270 0.18 -11.84 -26.99
CA THR A 270 -0.32 -11.50 -28.32
C THR A 270 0.09 -10.08 -28.75
N GLY A 271 0.26 -9.17 -27.78
CA GLY A 271 0.61 -7.77 -28.04
C GLY A 271 -0.60 -6.95 -28.50
N SER A 272 -0.32 -5.78 -29.09
CA SER A 272 -1.34 -4.91 -29.69
C SER A 272 -0.82 -4.39 -31.02
N ASP A 273 -1.56 -4.67 -32.10
CA ASP A 273 -1.24 -4.18 -33.45
C ASP A 273 -1.48 -2.68 -33.60
N SER A 274 -2.19 -2.06 -32.66
CA SER A 274 -2.53 -0.63 -32.67
C SER A 274 -2.56 -0.11 -31.22
N PRO A 275 -1.38 0.12 -30.62
CA PRO A 275 -1.30 0.64 -29.25
C PRO A 275 -1.94 2.03 -29.18
N GLN A 276 -2.75 2.25 -28.15
CA GLN A 276 -3.41 3.54 -27.94
C GLN A 276 -2.36 4.61 -27.58
N PRO A 277 -2.28 5.73 -28.34
CA PRO A 277 -1.38 6.81 -27.99
C PRO A 277 -1.87 7.51 -26.73
N PHE A 278 -0.93 7.85 -25.85
CA PHE A 278 -1.17 8.69 -24.68
C PHE A 278 -0.32 9.95 -24.77
N THR A 279 -0.93 11.10 -24.53
CA THR A 279 -0.24 12.38 -24.52
C THR A 279 -0.02 12.83 -23.09
N SER A 280 1.24 13.10 -22.73
CA SER A 280 1.61 13.71 -21.46
C SER A 280 2.40 14.99 -21.68
N ALA A 281 2.03 16.07 -21.00
CA ALA A 281 2.91 17.23 -20.89
C ALA A 281 4.14 16.85 -20.05
N SER A 282 5.35 17.19 -20.51
CA SER A 282 6.58 16.99 -19.75
C SER A 282 7.26 18.32 -19.50
N THR A 283 7.62 18.58 -18.24
CA THR A 283 8.41 19.77 -17.90
C THR A 283 9.86 19.53 -18.30
N GLN A 284 10.35 20.29 -19.27
CA GLN A 284 11.75 20.36 -19.61
C GLN A 284 12.35 21.66 -19.07
N TYR A 285 13.56 21.56 -18.53
CA TYR A 285 14.31 22.71 -18.06
C TYR A 285 15.28 23.14 -19.16
N ALA A 286 15.29 24.43 -19.51
CA ALA A 286 16.36 25.00 -20.30
C ALA A 286 17.68 24.82 -19.55
N ARG A 287 18.71 24.34 -20.26
CA ARG A 287 20.04 24.08 -19.69
C ARG A 287 21.05 24.99 -20.34
N ASP A 288 22.00 25.47 -19.56
CA ASP A 288 23.11 26.26 -20.06
C ASP A 288 24.06 25.36 -20.88
N PRO A 289 24.20 25.62 -22.21
CA PRO A 289 25.10 24.84 -23.04
C PRO A 289 26.57 24.98 -22.63
N GLU A 290 26.98 26.10 -22.03
CA GLU A 290 28.36 26.33 -21.59
C GLU A 290 28.73 25.42 -20.43
N ILE A 291 27.81 25.22 -19.49
CA ILE A 291 28.00 24.26 -18.37
C ILE A 291 28.16 22.85 -18.93
N LYS A 292 27.27 22.42 -19.83
CA LYS A 292 27.37 21.08 -20.43
C LYS A 292 28.69 20.89 -21.17
N ALA A 293 29.09 21.86 -21.99
CA ALA A 293 30.33 21.81 -22.75
C ALA A 293 31.55 21.74 -21.83
N TRP A 294 31.59 22.59 -20.80
CA TRP A 294 32.68 22.62 -19.82
C TRP A 294 32.82 21.29 -19.09
N ILE A 295 31.71 20.72 -18.58
CA ILE A 295 31.72 19.43 -17.87
C ILE A 295 32.25 18.29 -18.76
N LEU A 296 31.80 18.22 -20.02
CA LEU A 296 32.28 17.20 -20.95
C LEU A 296 33.76 17.37 -21.31
N GLN A 297 34.23 18.62 -21.43
CA GLN A 297 35.64 18.93 -21.67
C GLN A 297 36.51 18.48 -20.48
N GLN A 298 36.12 18.82 -19.26
CA GLN A 298 36.86 18.42 -18.05
C GLN A 298 36.90 16.90 -17.87
N ALA A 299 35.83 16.20 -18.24
CA ALA A 299 35.77 14.75 -18.15
C ALA A 299 36.72 14.04 -19.13
N GLY A 300 37.15 14.70 -20.22
CA GLY A 300 38.10 14.14 -21.17
C GLY A 300 37.65 12.79 -21.78
N GLY A 301 36.34 12.57 -21.90
CA GLY A 301 35.78 11.30 -22.36
C GLY A 301 35.88 10.14 -21.35
N VAL A 302 36.14 10.42 -20.08
CA VAL A 302 36.13 9.45 -18.98
C VAL A 302 34.94 9.73 -18.06
N CYS A 303 34.16 8.69 -17.74
CA CYS A 303 33.03 8.81 -16.83
C CYS A 303 33.50 9.17 -15.41
N GLU A 304 32.91 10.21 -14.82
CA GLU A 304 33.30 10.69 -13.49
C GLU A 304 32.77 9.83 -12.34
N CYS A 305 31.83 8.92 -12.62
CA CYS A 305 31.32 7.93 -11.66
C CYS A 305 32.19 6.66 -11.67
N CYS A 306 32.16 5.86 -12.75
CA CYS A 306 32.88 4.58 -12.80
C CYS A 306 34.35 4.66 -13.25
N LYS A 307 34.84 5.85 -13.63
CA LYS A 307 36.21 6.11 -14.11
C LYS A 307 36.61 5.34 -15.38
N LYS A 308 35.65 4.77 -16.11
CA LYS A 308 35.86 4.12 -17.42
C LYS A 308 35.73 5.12 -18.56
N SER A 309 36.42 4.89 -19.67
CA SER A 309 36.25 5.65 -20.91
C SER A 309 34.81 5.57 -21.44
N ALA A 310 34.41 6.57 -22.21
CA ALA A 310 33.11 6.61 -22.89
C ALA A 310 32.88 5.32 -23.70
N PRO A 311 31.66 4.76 -23.67
CA PRO A 311 31.38 3.45 -24.27
C PRO A 311 31.47 3.47 -25.81
N PHE A 312 31.26 4.63 -26.43
CA PHE A 312 31.33 4.81 -27.87
C PHE A 312 31.57 6.30 -28.20
N LYS A 313 31.77 6.59 -29.49
CA LYS A 313 31.86 7.94 -30.04
C LYS A 313 30.56 8.34 -30.72
N ALA A 314 30.14 9.59 -30.56
CA ALA A 314 29.04 10.18 -31.31
C ALA A 314 29.38 10.32 -32.80
N ALA A 315 28.39 10.69 -33.62
CA ALA A 315 28.55 10.85 -35.06
C ALA A 315 29.58 11.93 -35.45
N ASP A 316 29.81 12.90 -34.58
CA ASP A 316 30.84 13.94 -34.69
C ASP A 316 32.24 13.47 -34.25
N GLY A 317 32.38 12.20 -33.84
CA GLY A 317 33.64 11.60 -33.37
C GLY A 317 33.96 11.85 -31.88
N MET A 318 33.13 12.63 -31.17
CA MET A 318 33.35 12.96 -29.76
C MET A 318 33.00 11.78 -28.85
N PRO A 319 33.72 11.55 -27.72
CA PRO A 319 33.34 10.54 -26.74
C PRO A 319 31.94 10.78 -26.17
N TYR A 320 31.09 9.75 -26.14
CA TYR A 320 29.70 9.89 -25.69
C TYR A 320 29.58 9.74 -24.16
N LEU A 321 29.33 10.86 -23.47
CA LEU A 321 28.94 10.92 -22.06
C LEU A 321 27.68 11.81 -21.92
N GLU A 322 26.91 11.55 -20.87
CA GLU A 322 25.71 12.30 -20.51
C GLU A 322 26.02 13.20 -19.31
N VAL A 323 25.60 14.47 -19.36
CA VAL A 323 25.70 15.36 -18.20
C VAL A 323 24.49 15.15 -17.29
N HIS A 324 24.78 14.77 -16.06
CA HIS A 324 23.82 14.52 -14.99
C HIS A 324 23.97 15.56 -13.89
N HIS A 325 22.84 16.17 -13.48
CA HIS A 325 22.80 17.00 -12.29
C HIS A 325 22.62 16.14 -11.04
N VAL A 326 23.60 16.14 -10.15
CA VAL A 326 23.66 15.31 -8.93
C VAL A 326 22.44 15.54 -8.06
N ARG A 327 22.10 16.81 -7.81
CA ARG A 327 20.75 17.23 -7.45
C ARG A 327 20.00 17.59 -8.72
N ARG A 328 18.96 16.82 -9.03
CA ARG A 328 18.25 16.95 -10.31
C ARG A 328 17.50 18.28 -10.39
N LEU A 329 17.38 18.85 -11.59
CA LEU A 329 16.60 20.08 -11.81
C LEU A 329 15.12 19.90 -11.41
N ALA A 330 14.56 18.71 -11.62
CA ALA A 330 13.22 18.35 -11.16
C ALA A 330 13.07 18.33 -9.62
N ASP A 331 14.17 18.27 -8.88
CA ASP A 331 14.25 18.39 -7.42
C ASP A 331 14.83 19.75 -6.99
N GLN A 332 14.74 20.76 -7.85
CA GLN A 332 15.22 22.13 -7.62
C GLN A 332 16.74 22.20 -7.42
N GLY A 333 17.51 21.28 -8.01
CA GLY A 333 18.96 21.45 -8.11
C GLY A 333 19.33 22.57 -9.07
N SER A 334 20.49 23.18 -8.86
CA SER A 334 20.95 24.26 -9.72
C SER A 334 21.52 23.73 -11.05
N ASP A 335 21.40 24.51 -12.11
CA ASP A 335 22.17 24.28 -13.34
C ASP A 335 23.52 24.98 -13.19
N GLN A 336 24.43 24.36 -12.45
CA GLN A 336 25.78 24.87 -12.17
C GLN A 336 26.82 23.76 -12.30
N VAL A 337 28.06 24.14 -12.59
CA VAL A 337 29.20 23.21 -12.62
C VAL A 337 29.39 22.46 -11.29
N SER A 338 29.02 23.09 -10.18
CA SER A 338 29.07 22.53 -8.83
C SER A 338 28.01 21.46 -8.54
N ASN A 339 27.07 21.25 -9.47
CA ASN A 339 26.00 20.27 -9.33
C ASN A 339 25.95 19.30 -10.52
N ALA A 340 26.91 19.35 -11.45
CA ALA A 340 26.88 18.56 -12.68
C ALA A 340 28.09 17.63 -12.83
N VAL A 341 27.86 16.43 -13.39
CA VAL A 341 28.89 15.43 -13.71
C VAL A 341 28.69 14.80 -15.08
N ALA A 342 29.78 14.44 -15.76
CA ALA A 342 29.77 13.64 -16.97
C ALA A 342 29.80 12.15 -16.62
N VAL A 343 28.77 11.42 -17.05
CA VAL A 343 28.61 9.99 -16.75
C VAL A 343 28.30 9.19 -18.00
N CYS A 344 28.70 7.92 -18.03
CA CYS A 344 28.29 7.03 -19.11
C CYS A 344 26.79 6.70 -18.95
N PRO A 345 26.09 6.24 -20.01
CA PRO A 345 24.66 5.91 -19.96
C PRO A 345 24.30 4.95 -18.83
N ASN A 346 25.16 3.96 -18.56
CA ASN A 346 24.94 2.99 -17.48
C ASN A 346 24.98 3.65 -16.09
N CYS A 347 26.02 4.43 -15.80
CA CYS A 347 26.13 5.16 -14.54
C CYS A 347 25.02 6.20 -14.40
N HIS A 348 24.60 6.84 -15.50
CA HIS A 348 23.48 7.79 -15.45
C HIS A 348 22.18 7.09 -15.04
N ARG A 349 21.85 5.94 -15.64
CA ARG A 349 20.67 5.16 -15.25
C ARG A 349 20.78 4.66 -13.81
N GLU A 350 21.96 4.23 -13.36
CA GLU A 350 22.17 3.75 -11.99
C GLU A 350 22.02 4.86 -10.94
N LEU A 351 22.45 6.09 -11.24
CA LEU A 351 22.23 7.25 -10.38
C LEU A 351 20.72 7.57 -10.21
N HIS A 352 19.90 7.26 -11.21
CA HIS A 352 18.45 7.43 -11.12
C HIS A 352 17.75 6.25 -10.41
N TYR A 353 18.02 5.02 -10.84
CA TYR A 353 17.19 3.85 -10.52
C TYR A 353 17.93 2.77 -9.73
N GLY A 354 19.24 2.91 -9.56
CA GLY A 354 20.08 1.90 -8.91
C GLY A 354 19.77 1.76 -7.43
N ALA A 355 19.83 0.52 -6.93
CA ALA A 355 19.67 0.24 -5.50
C ALA A 355 20.75 0.94 -4.63
N TYR A 356 21.89 1.28 -5.24
CA TYR A 356 23.01 1.96 -4.61
C TYR A 356 23.19 3.41 -5.06
N SER A 357 22.16 4.03 -5.65
CA SER A 357 22.25 5.39 -6.19
C SER A 357 22.72 6.42 -5.15
N LYS A 358 22.25 6.32 -3.91
CA LYS A 358 22.68 7.20 -2.81
C LYS A 358 24.16 7.05 -2.49
N GLN A 359 24.67 5.82 -2.43
CA GLN A 359 26.10 5.58 -2.19
C GLN A 359 26.93 6.13 -3.36
N LEU A 360 26.44 6.00 -4.60
CA LEU A 360 27.11 6.57 -5.77
C LEU A 360 27.14 8.11 -5.70
N VAL A 361 26.04 8.75 -5.31
CA VAL A 361 25.99 10.21 -5.10
C VAL A 361 26.98 10.64 -4.00
N GLU A 362 27.02 9.92 -2.88
CA GLU A 362 28.01 10.18 -1.81
C GLU A 362 29.45 10.02 -2.32
N GLN A 363 29.74 9.00 -3.13
CA GLN A 363 31.05 8.81 -3.76
C GLN A 363 31.39 9.91 -4.78
N LEU A 364 30.41 10.45 -5.50
CA LEU A 364 30.63 11.59 -6.40
C LEU A 364 31.05 12.82 -5.61
N TYR A 365 30.37 13.16 -4.52
CA TYR A 365 30.76 14.28 -3.66
C TYR A 365 32.16 14.12 -3.05
N LEU A 366 32.61 12.89 -2.81
CA LEU A 366 33.96 12.63 -2.31
C LEU A 366 35.04 12.66 -3.39
N SER A 367 34.70 12.29 -4.63
CA SER A 367 35.69 12.07 -5.71
C SER A 367 35.73 13.15 -6.79
N VAL A 368 34.77 14.07 -6.80
CA VAL A 368 34.68 15.17 -7.75
C VAL A 368 34.70 16.49 -6.99
N GLU A 369 35.89 17.10 -6.93
CA GLU A 369 36.19 18.25 -6.05
C GLU A 369 35.28 19.46 -6.26
N ARG A 370 34.83 19.70 -7.50
CA ARG A 370 33.97 20.85 -7.81
C ARG A 370 32.55 20.73 -7.24
N LEU A 371 32.12 19.53 -6.83
CA LEU A 371 30.74 19.34 -6.40
C LEU A 371 30.49 19.94 -5.02
N VAL A 372 29.38 20.67 -4.90
CA VAL A 372 28.91 21.25 -3.65
C VAL A 372 27.55 20.64 -3.32
N CYS A 373 27.39 20.16 -2.09
CA CYS A 373 26.10 19.61 -1.64
C CYS A 373 25.08 20.75 -1.50
N GLU A 374 23.98 20.67 -2.24
CA GLU A 374 22.91 21.69 -2.32
C GLU A 374 21.63 21.32 -1.59
#